data_AF-A0A183MA36-F1
#
_entry.id   AF-A0A183MA36-F1
#
_cell.length_a   1.000
_cell.length_b   1.000
_cell.length_c   1.000
_cell.angle_alpha   90.00
_cell.angle_beta   90.00
_cell.angle_gamma   90.00
#
_symmetry.space_group_name_H-M   'P 1'
#
loop_
_entity.id
_entity.type
_entity.pdbx_description
1 polymer ?
#
loop_
_entity_poly.entity_id
_entity_poly.type
_entity_poly.pdbx_seq_one_letter_code
_entity_poly.pdbx_strand_id
1 'polypeptide(L)' 'MDKKYGAAWHVAVGEGFGFEITYDIKNILYMLCGGNLGIIVWKCC' A
#
# COMPACT_ATOMS: atom_id res chain seq x y z
N MET A 1 -0.37 9.77 -3.14
CA MET A 1 0.96 9.66 -3.79
C MET A 1 0.97 10.28 -5.19
N ASP A 2 -0.19 10.42 -5.85
CA ASP A 2 -0.30 10.77 -7.28
C ASP A 2 0.32 12.10 -7.67
N LYS A 3 0.18 13.12 -6.83
CA LYS A 3 0.72 14.46 -7.09
C LYS A 3 2.25 14.53 -7.10
N LYS A 4 2.94 13.60 -6.42
CA LYS A 4 4.40 13.64 -6.22
C LYS A 4 5.15 12.49 -6.90
N TYR A 5 4.50 11.33 -7.06
CA TYR A 5 5.11 10.10 -7.58
C TYR A 5 4.37 9.53 -8.80
N GLY A 6 3.59 10.38 -9.50
CA GLY A 6 2.78 10.00 -10.66
C GLY A 6 1.54 9.19 -10.28
N ALA A 7 0.57 9.07 -11.18
CA ALA A 7 -0.74 8.45 -10.95
C ALA A 7 -0.69 6.93 -10.61
N ALA A 8 -1.86 6.35 -10.33
CA ALA A 8 -2.10 4.92 -10.09
C ALA A 8 -1.59 4.35 -8.76
N TRP A 9 -1.74 5.12 -7.68
CA TRP A 9 -1.49 4.62 -6.33
C TRP A 9 -2.76 4.14 -5.64
N HIS A 10 -2.64 3.03 -4.92
CA HIS A 10 -3.69 2.42 -4.14
C HIS A 10 -3.24 2.28 -2.68
N VAL A 11 -4.20 2.39 -1.77
CA VAL A 11 -3.99 2.29 -0.33
C VAL A 11 -5.09 1.42 0.27
N ALA A 12 -4.70 0.48 1.13
CA ALA A 12 -5.63 -0.26 1.97
C ALA A 12 -5.18 -0.18 3.44
N VAL A 13 -6.14 0.00 4.34
CA VAL A 13 -5.92 0.20 5.77
C VAL A 13 -6.92 -0.67 6.53
N GLY A 14 -6.45 -1.42 7.51
CA GLY A 14 -7.33 -2.27 8.32
C GLY A 14 -6.58 -3.09 9.36
N GLU A 15 -7.33 -3.87 10.13
CA GLU A 15 -6.79 -4.78 11.13
C GLU A 15 -7.06 -6.22 10.68
N GLY A 16 -6.06 -7.10 10.72
CA GLY A 16 -6.23 -8.53 10.41
C GLY A 16 -6.54 -8.88 8.95
N PHE A 17 -6.00 -8.16 7.97
CA PHE A 17 -6.20 -8.44 6.54
C PHE A 17 -5.01 -9.15 5.90
N GLY A 18 -5.30 -9.97 4.90
CA GLY A 18 -4.33 -10.50 3.92
C GLY A 18 -4.60 -9.90 2.54
N PHE A 19 -3.57 -9.77 1.72
CA PHE A 19 -3.69 -9.21 0.37
C PHE A 19 -2.83 -10.01 -0.61
N GLU A 20 -3.32 -10.11 -1.84
CA GLU A 20 -2.56 -10.56 -3.00
C GLU A 20 -2.76 -9.52 -4.10
N ILE A 21 -1.68 -8.85 -4.51
CA ILE A 21 -1.72 -7.73 -5.44
C ILE A 21 -0.54 -7.80 -6.39
N THR A 22 -0.77 -7.40 -7.64
CA THR A 22 0.29 -7.13 -8.61
C THR A 22 0.72 -5.68 -8.46
N TYR A 23 2.01 -5.45 -8.25
CA TYR A 23 2.57 -4.12 -8.02
C TYR A 23 3.94 -3.99 -8.69
N ASP A 24 4.35 -2.75 -8.97
CA ASP A 24 5.72 -2.47 -9.39
C ASP A 24 6.69 -2.71 -8.21
N ILE A 25 7.68 -3.59 -8.39
CA ILE A 25 8.57 -4.16 -7.36
C ILE A 25 9.17 -3.09 -6.44
N LYS A 26 9.44 -1.87 -6.94
CA LYS A 26 10.04 -0.78 -6.17
C LYS A 26 9.04 0.13 -5.46
N ASN A 27 7.75 -0.03 -5.73
CA ASN A 27 6.67 0.87 -5.32
C ASN A 27 5.61 0.17 -4.45
N ILE A 28 6.07 -0.55 -3.42
CA ILE A 28 5.22 -1.10 -2.35
C ILE A 28 5.73 -0.65 -0.98
N LEU A 29 4.81 -0.35 -0.08
CA LEU A 29 5.09 -0.07 1.32
C LEU A 29 4.05 -0.79 2.18
N TYR A 30 4.53 -1.66 3.08
CA TYR A 30 3.71 -2.31 4.10
C TYR A 30 4.21 -1.87 5.48
N MET A 31 3.32 -1.36 6.32
CA MET A 31 3.66 -0.86 7.65
C MET A 31 2.56 -1.14 8.66
N LEU A 32 2.96 -1.27 9.93
CA LEU A 32 2.06 -1.40 11.07
C LEU A 32 2.07 -0.07 11.84
N CYS A 33 0.89 0.46 12.13
CA CYS A 33 0.69 1.68 12.91
C CYS A 33 -0.11 1.35 14.17
N GLY A 34 0.29 1.89 15.33
CA GLY A 34 -0.46 1.69 16.59
C GLY A 34 -0.48 0.26 17.14
N GLY A 35 0.27 -0.68 16.52
CA GLY A 35 0.40 -2.08 16.97
C GLY A 35 -0.62 -3.04 16.35
N ASN A 36 -1.77 -2.56 15.90
CA ASN A 36 -2.85 -3.40 15.33
C ASN A 36 -3.31 -2.95 13.92
N LEU A 37 -3.02 -1.72 13.51
CA LEU A 37 -3.46 -1.19 12.22
C LEU A 37 -2.42 -1.48 11.13
N GLY A 38 -2.74 -2.38 10.22
CA GLY A 38 -1.97 -2.61 9.01
C GLY A 38 -2.29 -1.56 7.95
N ILE A 39 -1.26 -1.05 7.30
CA ILE A 39 -1.37 -0.10 6.20
C ILE A 39 -0.52 -0.63 5.05
N ILE A 40 -1.14 -0.77 3.88
CA ILE A 40 -0.43 -1.08 2.64
C ILE A 40 -0.68 0.01 1.60
N VAL A 41 0.40 0.42 0.95
CA VAL A 41 0.40 1.37 -0.16
C VAL A 41 1.16 0.73 -1.32
N TRP A 42 0.58 0.73 -2.51
CA TRP A 42 1.23 0.19 -3.69
C TRP A 42 0.88 0.99 -4.94
N LYS A 43 1.75 0.93 -5.95
CA LYS A 43 1.50 1.47 -7.28
C LYS A 43 1.13 0.33 -8.21
N CYS A 44 0.03 0.50 -8.95
CA CYS A 44 -0.34 -0.42 -10.04
C CYS A 44 0.63 -0.22 -11.22
N CYS A 45 0.92 -1.29 -11.96
CA CYS A 45 1.78 -1.26 -13.15
C CYS A 45 1.30 -0.27 -14.21
#